data_AF-A0A9D7VG86-F1
#
_entry.id   AF-A0A9D7VG86-F1
#
_cell.length_a   1.000
_cell.length_b   1.000
_cell.length_c   1.000
_cell.angle_alpha   90.00
_cell.angle_beta   90.00
_cell.angle_gamma   90.00
#
_symmetry.space_group_name_H-M   'P 1'
#
loop_
_entity.id
_entity.type
_entity.pdbx_description
1 polymer ?
#
loop_
_entity_poly.entity_id
_entity_poly.type
_entity_poly.pdbx_seq_one_letter_code
_entity_poly.pdbx_strand_id
1 'polypeptide(L)' 'MPKFNERIYNASLDALLTANVPKEIAEKTSEIVASDDGDLPNFGRSAEDQEIVNEAMRHYHHWDSHQLDDV' A
#
# COMPACT_ATOMS: atom_id res chain seq x y z
N MET A 1 19.26 -4.87 -1.31
CA MET A 1 17.86 -4.50 -1.56
C MET A 1 17.26 -5.55 -2.46
N PRO A 2 16.06 -6.05 -2.16
CA PRO A 2 15.37 -6.98 -3.05
C PRO A 2 15.11 -6.30 -4.41
N LYS A 3 14.91 -7.12 -5.44
CA LYS A 3 14.64 -6.62 -6.79
C LYS A 3 13.21 -6.09 -6.84
N PHE A 4 13.02 -4.90 -7.40
CA PHE A 4 11.71 -4.31 -7.65
C PHE A 4 10.81 -5.30 -8.41
N ASN A 5 9.63 -5.58 -7.87
CA ASN A 5 8.65 -6.47 -8.45
C ASN A 5 7.50 -5.68 -9.09
N GLU A 6 7.61 -5.45 -10.40
CA GLU A 6 6.62 -4.69 -11.19
C GLU A 6 5.20 -5.27 -11.13
N ARG A 7 5.08 -6.60 -10.99
CA ARG A 7 3.77 -7.23 -10.85
C ARG A 7 3.12 -6.89 -9.51
N ILE A 8 3.91 -6.86 -8.43
CA ILE A 8 3.42 -6.46 -7.10
C ILE A 8 3.07 -4.98 -7.09
N TYR A 9 3.92 -4.13 -7.68
CA TYR A 9 3.65 -2.69 -7.81
C TYR A 9 2.29 -2.42 -8.47
N ASN A 10 2.06 -3.01 -9.64
CA ASN A 10 0.82 -2.79 -10.38
C ASN A 10 -0.40 -3.31 -9.62
N ALA A 11 -0.29 -4.46 -8.95
CA ALA A 11 -1.37 -5.04 -8.16
C ALA A 11 -1.72 -4.20 -6.92
N SER A 12 -0.72 -3.69 -6.21
CA SER A 12 -0.94 -2.81 -5.05
C SER A 12 -1.50 -1.47 -5.48
N LEU A 13 -1.00 -0.89 -6.58
CA LEU A 13 -1.46 0.40 -7.07
C LEU A 13 -2.93 0.35 -7.47
N ASP A 14 -3.33 -0.68 -8.22
CA ASP A 14 -4.73 -0.88 -8.64
C ASP A 14 -5.68 -1.04 -7.43
N ALA A 15 -5.28 -1.83 -6.43
CA ALA A 15 -6.06 -2.02 -5.21
C ALA A 15 -6.22 -0.72 -4.41
N LEU A 16 -5.14 0.05 -4.25
CA LEU A 16 -5.16 1.31 -3.49
C LEU A 16 -6.00 2.38 -4.22
N LEU A 17 -5.87 2.50 -5.55
CA LEU A 17 -6.68 3.44 -6.33
C LEU A 17 -8.16 3.06 -6.33
N THR A 18 -8.48 1.77 -6.41
CA THR A 18 -9.87 1.27 -6.30
C THR A 18 -10.49 1.65 -4.96
N ALA A 19 -9.69 1.65 -3.90
CA ALA A 19 -10.10 2.07 -2.57
C ALA A 19 -10.08 3.60 -2.36
N ASN A 20 -9.95 4.41 -3.42
CA ASN A 20 -9.86 5.87 -3.38
C ASN A 20 -8.70 6.42 -2.50
N VAL A 21 -7.62 5.66 -2.34
CA VAL A 21 -6.38 6.19 -1.73
C VAL A 21 -5.81 7.28 -2.65
N PRO A 22 -5.37 8.45 -2.13
CA PRO A 22 -4.80 9.51 -2.95
C PRO A 22 -3.64 8.99 -3.81
N LYS A 23 -3.64 9.35 -5.10
CA LYS A 23 -2.72 8.77 -6.10
C LYS A 23 -1.25 8.82 -5.68
N GLU A 24 -0.78 9.96 -5.16
CA GLU A 24 0.61 10.13 -4.72
C GLU A 24 0.98 9.16 -3.57
N ILE A 25 0.05 8.95 -2.63
CA ILE A 25 0.22 8.00 -1.51
C ILE A 25 0.19 6.56 -2.04
N ALA A 26 -0.70 6.27 -2.98
CA ALA A 26 -0.83 4.95 -3.59
C ALA A 26 0.43 4.55 -4.38
N GLU A 27 1.01 5.47 -5.15
CA GLU A 27 2.26 5.27 -5.89
C GLU A 27 3.43 5.00 -4.94
N LYS A 28 3.66 5.87 -3.94
CA LYS A 28 4.74 5.71 -2.96
C LYS A 28 4.61 4.41 -2.16
N THR A 29 3.39 4.08 -1.71
CA THR A 29 3.11 2.83 -0.99
C THR A 29 3.42 1.62 -1.87
N SER A 30 3.02 1.66 -3.14
CA SER A 30 3.26 0.56 -4.08
C SER A 30 4.74 0.38 -4.39
N GLU A 31 5.52 1.46 -4.46
CA GLU A 31 6.98 1.38 -4.61
C GLU A 31 7.63 0.70 -3.41
N ILE A 32 7.19 1.02 -2.20
CA ILE A 32 7.64 0.37 -0.96
C ILE A 32 7.32 -1.12 -1.03
N VAL A 33 6.05 -1.49 -1.27
CA VAL A 33 5.61 -2.90 -1.34
C VAL A 33 6.40 -3.69 -2.39
N ALA A 34 6.58 -3.12 -3.58
CA ALA A 34 7.28 -3.77 -4.68
C ALA A 34 8.79 -3.89 -4.47
N SER A 35 9.36 -3.08 -3.57
CA SER A 35 10.77 -3.06 -3.20
C SER A 35 11.04 -3.68 -1.83
N ASP A 36 10.01 -4.27 -1.21
CA ASP A 36 10.09 -4.91 0.09
C ASP A 36 10.43 -6.41 -0.05
N ASP A 37 11.21 -6.94 0.89
CA ASP A 37 11.41 -8.36 1.11
C ASP A 37 10.48 -8.83 2.24
N GLY A 38 9.40 -9.51 1.87
CA GLY A 38 8.35 -9.95 2.80
C GLY A 38 8.82 -10.94 3.88
N ASP A 39 10.04 -11.48 3.77
CA ASP A 39 10.63 -12.39 4.78
C ASP A 39 11.32 -11.64 5.93
N LEU A 40 11.49 -10.32 5.81
CA LEU A 40 12.13 -9.50 6.86
C LEU A 40 11.09 -8.84 7.78
N PRO A 41 11.42 -8.68 9.08
CA PRO A 41 10.54 -7.97 10.00
C PRO A 41 10.42 -6.48 9.64
N ASN A 42 9.30 -5.87 10.02
CA ASN A 42 9.00 -4.45 9.85
C ASN A 42 8.92 -4.02 8.38
N PHE A 43 7.76 -4.25 7.76
CA PHE A 43 7.42 -3.77 6.43
C PHE A 43 7.67 -2.25 6.31
N GLY A 44 8.21 -1.81 5.17
CA GLY A 44 8.68 -0.45 4.97
C GLY A 44 10.10 -0.19 5.48
N ARG A 45 10.63 -0.94 6.46
CA ARG A 45 12.01 -0.87 7.03
C ARG A 45 12.52 0.47 7.58
N SER A 46 12.02 1.61 7.09
CA SER A 46 12.26 2.94 7.62
C SER A 46 11.00 3.50 8.27
N ALA A 47 11.16 4.46 9.19
CA ALA A 47 10.03 5.13 9.82
C ALA A 47 9.18 5.93 8.80
N GLU A 48 9.84 6.49 7.78
CA GLU A 48 9.19 7.24 6.70
C GLU A 48 8.32 6.32 5.82
N ASP A 49 8.87 5.18 5.39
CA ASP A 49 8.13 4.20 4.60
C ASP A 49 6.94 3.63 5.40
N GLN A 50 7.13 3.38 6.69
CA GLN A 50 6.05 2.95 7.58
C GLN A 50 4.96 4.01 7.72
N GLU A 51 5.31 5.29 7.78
CA GLU A 51 4.34 6.38 7.86
C GLU A 51 3.48 6.45 6.59
N ILE A 52 4.10 6.34 5.42
CA ILE A 52 3.43 6.30 4.11
C ILE A 52 2.47 5.11 4.01
N VAL A 53 2.93 3.91 4.37
CA VAL A 53 2.10 2.70 4.35
C VAL A 53 0.94 2.82 5.32
N ASN A 54 1.17 3.31 6.53
CA ASN A 54 0.12 3.52 7.52
C ASN A 54 -0.90 4.56 7.05
N GLU A 55 -0.47 5.59 6.34
CA GLU A 55 -1.37 6.57 5.72
C GLU A 55 -2.26 5.93 4.66
N ALA A 56 -1.68 5.16 3.74
CA ALA A 56 -2.43 4.43 2.73
C ALA A 56 -3.48 3.50 3.36
N MET A 57 -3.11 2.75 4.41
CA MET A 57 -4.04 1.82 5.06
C MET A 57 -5.20 2.53 5.77
N ARG A 58 -5.01 3.74 6.30
CA ARG A 58 -6.12 4.53 6.87
C ARG A 58 -7.17 4.87 5.81
N HIS A 59 -6.74 5.26 4.62
CA HIS A 59 -7.65 5.51 3.50
C HIS A 59 -8.31 4.22 3.00
N TYR A 60 -7.52 3.16 2.84
CA TYR A 60 -7.98 1.87 2.34
C TYR A 60 -9.07 1.25 3.24
N HIS A 61 -8.85 1.22 4.55
CA HIS A 61 -9.84 0.66 5.50
C HIS A 61 -11.10 1.52 5.64
N HIS A 62 -10.98 2.84 5.46
CA HIS A 62 -12.16 3.70 5.43
C HIS A 62 -13.07 3.37 4.24
N TRP A 63 -12.50 3.01 3.10
CA TRP A 63 -13.27 2.51 1.96
C TRP A 63 -13.88 1.14 2.24
N ASP A 64 -13.12 0.21 2.84
CA ASP A 64 -13.57 -1.17 3.09
C ASP A 64 -14.77 -1.22 4.05
N SER A 65 -14.79 -0.33 5.05
CA SER A 65 -15.95 -0.22 5.94
C SER A 65 -17.23 0.25 5.23
N HIS A 66 -17.13 0.99 4.12
CA HIS A 66 -18.31 1.37 3.32
C HIS A 66 -18.88 0.20 2.51
N GLN A 67 -18.09 -0.84 2.19
CA GLN A 67 -18.62 -2.03 1.53
C GLN A 67 -19.44 -2.94 2.46
N LEU A 68 -19.28 -2.82 3.78
CA LEU A 68 -20.01 -3.63 4.75
C LEU A 68 -21.41 -3.09 5.07
N ASP A 69 -21.72 -1.85 4.69
CA ASP A 69 -23.03 -1.23 4.91
C ASP A 69 -24.04 -1.50 3.76
N ASP A 70 -23.56 -2.02 2.62
CA ASP A 70 -24.35 -2.25 1.40
C ASP A 70 -24.80 -3.73 1.19
N VAL A 71 -24.78 -4.57 2.24
CA VAL A 71 -25.22 -5.99 2.22
C VAL A 71 -26.39 -6.31 3.15
#